data_AF-A0A3C0KAN1-F1
#
_entry.id   AF-A0A3C0KAN1-F1
#
_cell.length_a   1.000
_cell.length_b   1.000
_cell.length_c   1.000
_cell.angle_alpha   90.00
_cell.angle_beta   90.00
_cell.angle_gamma   90.00
#
_symmetry.space_group_name_H-M   'P 1'
#
loop_
_entity.id
_entity.type
_entity.pdbx_description
1 polymer ?
#
loop_
_entity_poly.entity_id
_entity_poly.type
_entity_poly.pdbx_seq_one_letter_code
_entity_poly.pdbx_strand_id
1 'polypeptide(L)'
;DYPDTVVASALWHMEPTIEAALKAVKGGSFKAEDYGPYSMMKHKGSSLSPLGTFEGKVPAEIMAKVKAAEADILSGKLTVKVDDTQPKSGK
;
A
#
# COMPACT_ATOMS: atom_id res chain seq x y z
N ASP A 1 -23.38 -5.10 2.67
CA ASP A 1 -22.57 -4.53 1.58
C ASP A 1 -22.80 -3.04 1.48
N TYR A 2 -21.72 -2.25 1.43
CA TYR A 2 -21.78 -0.80 1.18
C TYR A 2 -21.02 -0.44 -0.11
N PRO A 3 -21.43 -1.02 -1.25
CA PRO A 3 -20.72 -0.81 -2.51
C PRO A 3 -20.77 0.66 -2.93
N ASP A 4 -21.73 1.44 -2.43
CA ASP A 4 -21.93 2.85 -2.83
C ASP A 4 -21.34 3.86 -1.83
N THR A 5 -20.59 3.43 -0.82
CA THR A 5 -19.96 4.37 0.15
C THR A 5 -18.45 4.25 0.23
N VAL A 6 -17.88 3.11 -0.15
CA VAL A 6 -16.43 2.87 -0.14
C VAL A 6 -15.89 3.13 -1.54
N VAL A 7 -15.18 4.26 -1.71
CA VAL A 7 -14.61 4.66 -3.01
C VAL A 7 -13.42 3.77 -3.40
N ALA A 8 -12.54 3.49 -2.45
CA ALA A 8 -11.39 2.61 -2.60
C ALA A 8 -10.92 2.10 -1.23
N SER A 9 -10.19 0.99 -1.22
CA SER A 9 -9.50 0.46 -0.06
C SER A 9 -8.00 0.43 -0.28
N ALA A 10 -7.22 0.72 0.76
CA ALA A 10 -5.79 0.41 0.77
C ALA A 10 -5.63 -1.08 1.09
N LEU A 11 -5.12 -1.84 0.13
CA LEU A 11 -4.92 -3.28 0.25
C LEU A 11 -3.51 -3.57 0.77
N TRP A 12 -3.42 -4.53 1.68
CA TRP A 12 -2.16 -5.07 2.19
C TRP A 12 -1.99 -6.50 1.69
N HIS A 13 -0.89 -6.74 0.99
CA HIS A 13 -0.43 -8.03 0.49
C HIS A 13 0.70 -8.52 1.39
N MET A 14 0.46 -9.61 2.12
CA MET A 14 1.43 -10.21 3.04
C MET A 14 2.38 -11.19 2.33
N GLU A 15 2.07 -11.56 1.09
CA GLU A 15 2.80 -12.50 0.27
C GLU A 15 4.28 -12.12 0.15
N PRO A 16 4.69 -10.88 -0.16
CA PRO A 16 6.11 -10.52 -0.27
C PRO A 16 6.88 -10.72 1.04
N THR A 17 6.24 -10.38 2.18
CA THR A 17 6.80 -10.58 3.52
C THR A 17 7.00 -12.06 3.81
N ILE A 18 5.97 -12.87 3.56
CA ILE A 18 5.99 -14.31 3.81
C ILE A 18 7.02 -15.00 2.91
N GLU A 19 7.09 -14.64 1.63
CA GLU A 19 8.07 -15.17 0.68
C GLU A 19 9.51 -14.87 1.11
N ALA A 20 9.78 -13.64 1.55
CA ALA A 20 11.09 -13.24 2.06
C ALA A 20 11.49 -14.07 3.30
N ALA A 21 10.57 -14.25 4.25
CA ALA A 21 10.80 -15.05 5.45
C ALA A 21 11.04 -16.54 5.10
N LEU A 22 10.19 -17.12 4.23
CA LEU A 22 10.34 -18.50 3.79
C LEU A 22 11.66 -18.75 3.07
N LYS A 23 12.11 -17.80 2.24
CA LYS A 23 13.41 -17.88 1.56
C LYS A 23 14.56 -17.87 2.57
N ALA A 24 14.50 -17.01 3.58
CA ALA A 24 15.52 -16.95 4.62
C ALA A 24 15.58 -18.24 5.47
N VAL A 25 14.42 -18.80 5.83
CA VAL A 25 14.33 -20.08 6.54
C VAL A 25 14.93 -21.21 5.71
N LYS A 26 14.52 -21.36 4.45
CA LYS A 26 15.03 -22.40 3.55
C LYS A 26 16.54 -22.26 3.29
N GLY A 27 17.04 -21.03 3.27
CA GLY A 27 18.47 -20.72 3.12
C GLY A 27 19.29 -20.87 4.41
N GLY A 28 18.67 -21.19 5.55
CA GLY A 28 19.36 -21.27 6.84
C GLY A 28 19.85 -19.93 7.38
N SER A 29 19.34 -18.82 6.83
CA SER A 29 19.76 -17.45 7.16
C SER A 29 18.66 -16.65 7.85
N PHE A 30 17.63 -17.33 8.39
CA PHE A 30 16.53 -16.68 9.07
C PHE A 30 16.99 -15.91 10.29
N LYS A 31 16.57 -14.65 10.39
CA LYS A 31 16.89 -13.72 11.46
C LYS A 31 15.65 -12.90 11.79
N ALA A 32 15.62 -12.39 13.02
CA ALA A 32 14.65 -11.37 13.42
C ALA A 32 15.03 -10.05 12.75
N GLU A 33 14.53 -9.85 11.53
CA GLU A 33 14.74 -8.65 10.71
C GLU A 33 13.42 -7.87 10.58
N ASP A 34 13.53 -6.59 10.22
CA ASP A 34 12.36 -5.77 9.94
C ASP A 34 11.79 -6.13 8.56
N TYR A 35 10.62 -6.75 8.56
CA TYR A 35 9.87 -7.08 7.33
C TYR A 35 8.88 -5.99 6.91
N GLY A 36 8.71 -4.93 7.70
CA GLY A 36 7.83 -3.80 7.38
C GLY A 36 8.01 -3.25 5.95
N PRO A 37 9.25 -3.09 5.43
CA PRO A 37 9.48 -2.63 4.06
C PRO A 37 8.80 -3.47 2.97
N TYR A 38 8.63 -4.78 3.18
CA TYR A 38 7.96 -5.66 2.21
C TYR A 38 6.47 -5.38 2.06
N SER A 39 5.88 -4.64 3.00
CA SER A 39 4.47 -4.20 2.97
C SER A 39 4.27 -2.94 2.12
N MET A 40 5.35 -2.27 1.70
CA MET A 40 5.27 -1.05 0.90
C MET A 40 5.00 -1.35 -0.59
N MET A 41 4.40 -0.38 -1.31
CA MET A 41 4.06 -0.53 -2.73
C MET A 41 5.27 -0.90 -3.61
N LYS A 42 6.48 -0.43 -3.25
CA LYS A 42 7.73 -0.77 -3.93
C LYS A 42 7.99 -2.29 -4.00
N HIS A 43 7.57 -3.03 -2.97
CA HIS A 43 7.70 -4.48 -2.89
C HIS A 43 6.42 -5.21 -3.31
N LYS A 44 5.44 -4.48 -3.87
CA LYS A 44 4.07 -4.97 -4.14
C LYS A 44 3.34 -5.47 -2.88
N GLY A 45 3.79 -5.04 -1.70
CA GLY A 45 3.14 -5.35 -0.44
C GLY A 45 1.86 -4.55 -0.20
N SER A 46 1.60 -3.53 -0.99
CA SER A 46 0.34 -2.77 -0.90
C SER A 46 -0.08 -2.25 -2.25
N SER A 47 -1.39 -2.05 -2.41
CA SER A 47 -1.97 -1.47 -3.61
C SER A 47 -3.27 -0.75 -3.29
N LEU A 48 -3.71 0.13 -4.19
CA LEU A 48 -5.07 0.64 -4.16
C LEU A 48 -6.01 -0.42 -4.75
N SER A 49 -7.18 -0.62 -4.15
CA SER A 49 -8.21 -1.49 -4.75
C SER A 49 -8.77 -0.88 -6.04
N PRO A 50 -9.39 -1.69 -6.91
CA PRO A 50 -10.30 -1.17 -7.93
C PRO A 50 -11.39 -0.30 -7.30
N LEU A 51 -11.93 0.66 -8.06
CA LEU A 51 -12.98 1.58 -7.59
C LEU A 51 -14.38 0.96 -7.63
N GLY A 52 -14.55 -0.17 -8.31
CA GLY A 52 -15.84 -0.85 -8.42
C GLY A 52 -16.95 0.07 -8.94
N THR A 53 -17.99 0.27 -8.15
CA THR A 53 -19.16 1.13 -8.47
C THR A 53 -18.80 2.60 -8.70
N PHE A 54 -17.62 3.05 -8.28
CA PHE A 54 -17.13 4.42 -8.44
C PHE A 54 -16.29 4.62 -9.70
N GLU A 55 -16.08 3.58 -10.51
CA GLU A 55 -15.44 3.72 -11.82
C GLU A 55 -16.21 4.73 -12.69
N GLY A 56 -15.49 5.70 -13.23
CA GLY A 56 -16.07 6.80 -14.02
C GLY A 56 -16.84 7.85 -13.21
N LYS A 57 -17.10 7.64 -11.91
CA LYS A 57 -17.76 8.62 -11.02
C LYS A 57 -16.77 9.55 -10.32
N VAL A 58 -15.52 9.12 -10.15
CA VAL A 58 -14.44 9.98 -9.64
C VAL A 58 -13.95 10.88 -10.78
N PRO A 59 -13.85 12.21 -10.59
CA PRO A 59 -13.36 13.11 -11.63
C PRO A 59 -12.00 12.68 -12.18
N ALA A 60 -11.86 12.74 -13.52
CA ALA A 60 -10.66 12.26 -14.21
C ALA A 60 -9.37 12.96 -13.74
N GLU A 61 -9.44 14.25 -13.42
CA GLU A 61 -8.31 15.01 -12.87
C GLU A 61 -7.83 14.43 -11.52
N ILE A 62 -8.76 14.03 -10.65
CA ILE A 62 -8.44 13.42 -9.36
C ILE A 62 -7.81 12.05 -9.58
N MET A 63 -8.36 11.24 -10.48
CA MET A 63 -7.77 9.94 -10.83
C MET A 63 -6.39 10.07 -11.45
N ALA A 64 -6.13 11.13 -12.22
CA ALA A 64 -4.80 11.42 -12.75
C ALA A 64 -3.80 11.74 -11.62
N LYS A 65 -4.21 12.53 -10.61
CA LYS A 65 -3.37 12.82 -9.43
C LYS A 65 -3.05 11.56 -8.62
N VAL A 66 -4.04 10.67 -8.43
CA VAL A 66 -3.84 9.39 -7.72
C VAL A 66 -2.82 8.52 -8.46
N LYS A 67 -2.98 8.34 -9.77
CA LYS A 67 -2.04 7.55 -10.59
C LYS A 67 -0.63 8.16 -10.62
N ALA A 68 -0.53 9.49 -10.67
CA ALA A 68 0.75 10.18 -10.62
C ALA A 68 1.45 9.98 -9.26
N ALA A 69 0.71 10.08 -8.16
CA ALA A 69 1.24 9.82 -6.82
C ALA A 69 1.67 8.36 -6.66
N GLU A 70 0.89 7.41 -7.14
CA GLU A 70 1.25 5.98 -7.16
C GLU A 70 2.55 5.74 -7.93
N ALA A 71 2.69 6.32 -9.14
CA ALA A 71 3.91 6.21 -9.93
C ALA A 71 5.12 6.87 -9.24
N ASP A 72 4.93 8.02 -8.60
CA ASP A 72 5.98 8.69 -7.84
C ASP A 72 6.40 7.87 -6.60
N ILE A 73 5.47 7.18 -5.94
CA ILE A 73 5.77 6.26 -4.83
C ILE A 73 6.56 5.05 -5.34
N LEU A 74 6.12 4.43 -6.44
CA LEU A 74 6.77 3.26 -7.02
C LEU A 74 8.18 3.56 -7.54
N SER A 75 8.40 4.76 -8.08
CA SER A 75 9.73 5.23 -8.52
C SER A 75 10.62 5.70 -7.37
N GLY A 76 10.08 5.84 -6.16
CA GLY A 76 10.78 6.39 -4.99
C GLY A 76 10.93 7.91 -5.00
N LYS A 77 10.37 8.61 -5.99
CA LYS A 77 10.33 10.08 -6.06
C LYS A 77 9.49 10.68 -4.94
N LEU A 78 8.42 9.99 -4.54
CA LEU A 78 7.58 10.34 -3.41
C LEU A 78 7.76 9.30 -2.30
N THR A 79 8.24 9.73 -1.14
CA THR A 79 8.29 8.90 0.07
C THR A 79 7.28 9.42 1.08
N VAL A 80 6.29 8.59 1.42
CA VAL A 80 5.34 8.88 2.49
C VAL A 80 6.02 8.57 3.82
N LYS A 81 6.15 9.56 4.70
CA LYS A 81 6.74 9.37 6.02
C LYS A 81 5.73 8.68 6.93
N VAL A 82 6.19 7.67 7.65
CA VAL A 82 5.45 7.09 8.76
C VAL A 82 5.53 8.06 9.93
N ASP A 83 4.37 8.44 10.46
CA ASP A 83 4.25 9.23 11.68
C ASP A 83 3.71 8.31 12.78
N ASP A 84 4.61 7.87 13.67
CA ASP A 84 4.28 6.99 14.80
C ASP A 84 3.74 7.79 16.02
N THR A 85 3.56 9.09 15.89
CA THR A 85 2.92 9.87 16.96
C THR A 85 1.46 9.45 17.11
N GLN A 86 0.96 9.52 18.35
CA GLN A 86 -0.42 9.17 18.65
C GLN A 86 -1.38 9.99 17.77
N PRO A 87 -2.31 9.34 17.04
CA PRO A 87 -3.27 10.04 16.22
C PRO A 87 -4.13 10.95 17.11
N LYS A 88 -4.10 12.25 16.82
CA LYS A 88 -4.94 13.22 17.51
C LYS A 88 -6.28 13.28 16.80
N SER A 89 -7.37 13.13 17.54
CA SER A 89 -8.71 13.38 17.00
C SER A 89 -8.79 14.83 16.55
N GLY A 90 -8.99 15.06 15.25
CA GLY A 90 -9.31 16.38 14.73
C GLY A 90 -10.64 16.87 15.33
N LYS A 91 -10.70 18.15 15.69
CA LYS A 91 -11.97 18.85 15.92
C LYS A 91 -12.59 19.21 14.58
#